data_AF-A0A961G417-F1
#
_entry.id   AF-A0A961G417-F1
#
_cell.length_a   1.000
_cell.length_b   1.000
_cell.length_c   1.000
_cell.angle_alpha   90.00
_cell.angle_beta   90.00
_cell.angle_gamma   90.00
#
_symmetry.space_group_name_H-M   'P 1'
#
loop_
_entity.id
_entity.type
_entity.pdbx_description
1 polymer ?
#
loop_
_entity_poly.entity_id
_entity_poly.type
_entity_poly.pdbx_seq_one_letter_code
_entity_poly.pdbx_strand_id
1 'polypeptide(L)'
;MATAVELQNLEISFGAPRTGCLQTPSGLRLDLAAPLLGGPSQDALEAGEDTEFLSEGPLSIIRGPDRTIGLALHACQEGIQQGAAEIYTALLGALNGHSLYRVWNFIPQINALADGLENYRAFNLGRHSAFHDHFGPETMESILPAAAAVGIENGPLVLVFVAGTAPVSFLENPAQIPAYRYPATYGPASPSFARAAVVRPDWSAPIGYLSGTSSIRGHETIGQDDLETQFAVTWENVTLVRKRMALGEGKPLRASYRIYLRHRSDFPRVKALFEEQVGPEVCRTATFLQADICRHPLRLEIEATFTT
;
A
#
# COMPACT_ATOMS: atom_id res chain seq x y z
N MET A 1 -19.20 -11.62 34.23
CA MET A 1 -18.77 -12.13 32.92
C MET A 1 -17.98 -11.02 32.26
N ALA A 2 -16.69 -11.21 32.04
CA ALA A 2 -15.89 -10.23 31.31
C ALA A 2 -16.36 -10.27 29.85
N THR A 3 -16.92 -9.18 29.36
CA THR A 3 -17.15 -8.97 27.93
C THR A 3 -15.80 -9.08 27.24
N ALA A 4 -15.61 -10.14 26.45
CA ALA A 4 -14.46 -10.24 25.57
C ALA A 4 -14.44 -8.98 24.72
N VAL A 5 -13.34 -8.22 24.75
CA VAL A 5 -13.22 -7.05 23.91
C VAL A 5 -12.92 -7.58 22.51
N GLU A 6 -13.87 -7.43 21.60
CA GLU A 6 -13.68 -7.77 20.19
C GLU A 6 -12.60 -6.83 19.61
N LEU A 7 -11.45 -7.40 19.29
CA LEU A 7 -10.31 -6.70 18.69
C LEU A 7 -10.60 -6.53 17.19
N GLN A 8 -11.41 -5.56 16.80
CA GLN A 8 -11.94 -5.44 15.43
C GLN A 8 -11.07 -4.60 14.47
N ASN A 9 -10.21 -3.72 15.01
CA ASN A 9 -9.64 -2.62 14.24
C ASN A 9 -8.12 -2.59 14.20
N LEU A 10 -7.56 -2.24 13.05
CA LEU A 10 -6.17 -1.82 12.90
C LEU A 10 -6.16 -0.32 12.59
N GLU A 11 -5.86 0.48 13.61
CA GLU A 11 -5.72 1.93 13.51
C GLU A 11 -4.31 2.29 13.02
N ILE A 12 -4.21 3.31 12.18
CA ILE A 12 -2.94 3.85 11.68
C ILE A 12 -2.91 5.33 12.06
N SER A 13 -1.91 5.72 12.85
CA SER A 13 -1.67 7.10 13.29
C SER A 13 -0.47 7.65 12.54
N PHE A 14 -0.68 8.68 11.72
CA PHE A 14 0.37 9.33 10.95
C PHE A 14 1.04 10.47 11.73
N GLY A 15 2.28 10.80 11.38
CA GLY A 15 3.04 11.88 12.02
C GLY A 15 3.52 11.54 13.44
N ALA A 16 3.56 10.26 13.81
CA ALA A 16 4.07 9.84 15.10
C ALA A 16 5.58 10.13 15.23
N PRO A 17 6.11 10.39 16.43
CA PRO A 17 7.53 10.66 16.62
C PRO A 17 8.42 9.44 16.35
N ARG A 18 7.86 8.22 16.44
CA ARG A 18 8.54 6.97 16.16
C ARG A 18 7.56 5.95 15.61
N THR A 19 8.03 5.09 14.71
CA THR A 19 7.24 3.97 14.23
C THR A 19 7.15 2.88 15.28
N GLY A 20 5.95 2.37 15.55
CA GLY A 20 5.71 1.32 16.54
C GLY A 20 4.31 0.73 16.43
N CYS A 21 4.11 -0.45 17.00
CA CYS A 21 2.81 -1.09 17.13
C CYS A 21 2.45 -1.24 18.60
N LEU A 22 1.18 -0.99 18.94
CA LEU A 22 0.62 -1.19 20.26
C LEU A 22 -0.69 -1.95 20.13
N GLN A 23 -0.96 -2.86 21.07
CA GLN A 23 -2.29 -3.41 21.22
C GLN A 23 -3.18 -2.39 21.94
N THR A 24 -4.36 -2.13 21.38
CA THR A 24 -5.39 -1.27 21.97
C THR A 24 -6.52 -2.13 22.52
N PRO A 25 -7.45 -1.58 23.31
CA PRO A 25 -8.65 -2.32 23.68
C PRO A 25 -9.43 -2.79 22.44
N SER A 26 -9.47 -2.01 21.38
CA SER A 26 -10.24 -2.26 20.15
C SER A 26 -9.48 -3.02 19.06
N GLY A 27 -8.21 -3.36 19.26
CA GLY A 27 -7.39 -4.06 18.25
C GLY A 27 -5.92 -3.69 18.29
N LEU A 28 -5.38 -3.21 17.17
CA LEU A 28 -4.00 -2.79 17.02
C LEU A 28 -3.93 -1.32 16.61
N ARG A 29 -2.87 -0.63 17.03
CA ARG A 29 -2.51 0.69 16.52
C ARG A 29 -1.09 0.70 16.01
N LEU A 30 -0.93 1.04 14.73
CA LEU A 30 0.34 1.41 14.12
C LEU A 30 0.55 2.91 14.29
N ASP A 31 1.49 3.30 15.14
CA ASP A 31 2.05 4.65 15.13
C ASP A 31 3.11 4.69 14.02
N LEU A 32 2.90 5.49 12.98
CA LEU A 32 3.80 5.57 11.81
C LEU A 32 4.53 6.91 11.78
N ALA A 33 5.87 6.87 11.76
CA ALA A 33 6.72 8.05 11.61
C ALA A 33 6.81 8.55 10.16
N ALA A 34 5.65 8.68 9.51
CA ALA A 34 5.49 9.36 8.22
C ALA A 34 4.96 10.78 8.50
N PRO A 35 5.74 11.86 8.26
CA PRO A 35 5.31 13.22 8.61
C PRO A 35 4.00 13.61 7.92
N LEU A 36 3.02 14.05 8.70
CA LEU A 36 1.74 14.54 8.19
C LEU A 36 1.92 15.97 7.64
N LEU A 37 1.55 16.17 6.38
CA LEU A 37 1.57 17.47 5.71
C LEU A 37 0.20 18.16 5.77
N GLY A 38 -0.88 17.38 5.72
CA GLY A 38 -2.26 17.86 5.88
C GLY A 38 -3.29 16.74 5.78
N GLY A 39 -4.54 17.05 6.14
CA GLY A 39 -5.65 16.10 6.14
C GLY A 39 -5.77 15.28 7.44
N PRO A 40 -6.57 14.21 7.43
CA PRO A 40 -6.74 13.33 8.59
C PRO A 40 -5.42 12.69 9.04
N SER A 41 -5.16 12.72 10.36
CA SER A 41 -3.98 12.10 10.97
C SER A 41 -4.17 10.63 11.31
N GLN A 42 -5.38 10.09 11.13
CA GLN A 42 -5.73 8.72 11.47
C GLN A 42 -6.45 8.04 10.31
N ASP A 43 -6.21 6.74 10.19
CA ASP A 43 -6.91 5.83 9.30
C ASP A 43 -7.19 4.52 10.04
N ALA A 44 -8.11 3.71 9.53
CA ALA A 44 -8.45 2.44 10.16
C ALA A 44 -8.83 1.38 9.12
N LEU A 45 -8.46 0.14 9.43
CA LEU A 45 -8.93 -1.05 8.74
C LEU A 45 -9.76 -1.88 9.72
N GLU A 46 -10.88 -2.39 9.25
CA GLU A 46 -11.79 -3.20 10.07
C GLU A 46 -11.76 -4.65 9.58
N ALA A 47 -11.66 -5.60 10.51
CA ALA A 47 -11.71 -7.03 10.21
C ALA A 47 -13.16 -7.57 10.18
N GLY A 48 -14.11 -6.81 10.74
CA GLY A 48 -15.49 -7.24 10.96
C GLY A 48 -15.70 -7.79 12.36
N GLU A 49 -16.71 -8.64 12.50
CA GLU A 49 -17.10 -9.30 13.76
C GLU A 49 -16.46 -10.69 13.87
N ASP A 50 -16.61 -11.35 15.03
CA ASP A 50 -16.12 -12.71 15.30
C ASP A 50 -14.61 -12.89 15.03
N THR A 51 -13.82 -11.89 15.42
CA THR A 51 -12.39 -11.83 15.13
C THR A 51 -11.54 -12.51 16.21
N GLU A 52 -10.47 -13.19 15.80
CA GLU A 52 -9.39 -13.62 16.66
C GLU A 52 -8.10 -12.81 16.41
N PHE A 53 -7.28 -12.67 17.45
CA PHE A 53 -5.95 -12.09 17.34
C PHE A 53 -4.90 -13.19 17.27
N LEU A 54 -4.01 -13.12 16.28
CA LEU A 54 -2.94 -14.09 16.06
C LEU A 54 -1.59 -13.37 15.96
N SER A 55 -0.55 -14.02 16.47
CA SER A 55 0.84 -13.60 16.30
C SER A 55 1.61 -14.71 15.61
N GLU A 56 2.05 -14.47 14.37
CA GLU A 56 2.74 -15.45 13.53
C GLU A 56 4.08 -14.87 13.05
N GLY A 57 5.18 -15.29 13.68
CA GLY A 57 6.50 -14.70 13.41
C GLY A 57 6.48 -13.17 13.60
N PRO A 58 6.83 -12.37 12.57
CA PRO A 58 6.80 -10.91 12.67
C PRO A 58 5.39 -10.30 12.55
N LEU A 59 4.33 -11.10 12.31
CA LEU A 59 2.98 -10.61 12.06
C LEU A 59 2.15 -10.52 13.35
N SER A 60 1.37 -9.45 13.42
CA SER A 60 0.20 -9.30 14.29
C SER A 60 -1.04 -9.22 13.40
N ILE A 61 -1.97 -10.15 13.58
CA ILE A 61 -3.09 -10.41 12.68
C ILE A 61 -4.39 -10.34 13.47
N ILE A 62 -5.40 -9.70 12.88
CA ILE A 62 -6.80 -9.79 13.30
C ILE A 62 -7.54 -10.55 12.19
N ARG A 63 -8.01 -11.75 12.51
CA ARG A 63 -8.66 -12.66 11.57
C ARG A 63 -10.14 -12.80 11.92
N GLY A 64 -11.02 -12.30 11.05
CA GLY A 64 -12.43 -12.64 11.02
C GLY A 64 -12.72 -13.74 9.98
N PRO A 65 -13.98 -14.19 9.88
CA PRO A 65 -14.38 -15.27 8.98
C PRO A 65 -14.19 -14.92 7.49
N ASP A 66 -14.51 -13.68 7.10
CA ASP A 66 -14.45 -13.25 5.70
C ASP A 66 -13.29 -12.33 5.37
N ARG A 67 -12.67 -11.74 6.40
CA ARG A 67 -11.66 -10.71 6.25
C ARG A 67 -10.56 -10.85 7.29
N THR A 68 -9.33 -10.65 6.84
CA THR A 68 -8.14 -10.64 7.68
C THR A 68 -7.37 -9.37 7.43
N ILE A 69 -6.98 -8.69 8.50
CA ILE A 69 -6.10 -7.54 8.45
C ILE A 69 -4.91 -7.81 9.36
N GLY A 70 -3.80 -7.16 9.10
CA GLY A 70 -2.66 -7.30 9.98
C GLY A 70 -1.50 -6.41 9.58
N LEU A 71 -0.46 -6.47 10.39
CA LEU A 71 0.76 -5.72 10.19
C LEU A 71 1.99 -6.52 10.64
N ALA A 72 3.15 -6.13 10.13
CA ALA A 72 4.45 -6.55 10.63
C ALA A 72 5.39 -5.35 10.76
N LEU A 73 6.22 -5.36 11.80
CA LEU A 73 7.35 -4.47 11.95
C LEU A 73 8.62 -5.32 12.02
N HIS A 74 9.57 -5.08 11.13
CA HIS A 74 10.84 -5.82 11.11
C HIS A 74 12.04 -4.88 11.16
N ALA A 75 12.94 -5.10 12.12
CA ALA A 75 14.09 -4.22 12.33
C ALA A 75 15.16 -4.34 11.21
N CYS A 76 15.11 -5.39 10.39
CA CYS A 76 16.01 -5.61 9.25
C CYS A 76 17.51 -5.52 9.62
N GLN A 77 17.89 -6.04 10.78
CA GLN A 77 19.29 -6.05 11.25
C GLN A 77 20.23 -6.78 10.29
N GLU A 78 19.73 -7.83 9.63
CA GLU A 78 20.44 -8.62 8.61
C GLU A 78 20.21 -8.09 7.19
N GLY A 79 19.61 -6.91 7.04
CA GLY A 79 19.33 -6.27 5.76
C GLY A 79 17.86 -6.30 5.36
N ILE A 80 17.49 -5.36 4.48
CA ILE A 80 16.10 -5.17 4.03
C ILE A 80 15.61 -6.34 3.18
N GLN A 81 16.48 -6.96 2.38
CA GLN A 81 16.11 -8.14 1.58
C GLN A 81 15.62 -9.28 2.46
N GLN A 82 16.38 -9.63 3.49
CA GLN A 82 16.04 -10.73 4.41
C GLN A 82 14.75 -10.41 5.17
N GLY A 83 14.65 -9.22 5.76
CA GLY A 83 13.43 -8.82 6.48
C GLY A 83 12.18 -8.78 5.60
N ALA A 84 12.30 -8.37 4.33
CA ALA A 84 11.20 -8.43 3.38
C ALA A 84 10.79 -9.89 3.07
N ALA A 85 11.76 -10.78 2.85
CA ALA A 85 11.49 -12.20 2.60
C ALA A 85 10.81 -12.88 3.79
N GLU A 86 11.24 -12.58 5.02
CA GLU A 86 10.67 -13.14 6.25
C GLU A 86 9.23 -12.66 6.48
N ILE A 87 8.98 -11.35 6.36
CA ILE A 87 7.63 -10.80 6.50
C ILE A 87 6.70 -11.41 5.44
N TYR A 88 7.12 -11.43 4.17
CA TYR A 88 6.24 -11.92 3.10
C TYR A 88 6.04 -13.44 3.16
N THR A 89 7.05 -14.21 3.54
CA THR A 89 6.88 -15.66 3.76
C THR A 89 5.87 -15.93 4.87
N ALA A 90 6.00 -15.22 6.00
CA ALA A 90 5.03 -15.33 7.09
C ALA A 90 3.62 -14.91 6.63
N LEU A 91 3.50 -13.81 5.87
CA LEU A 91 2.21 -13.29 5.40
C LEU A 91 1.50 -14.30 4.51
N LEU A 92 2.21 -14.85 3.53
CA LEU A 92 1.65 -15.80 2.59
C LEU A 92 1.28 -17.12 3.27
N GLY A 93 2.10 -17.58 4.23
CA GLY A 93 1.76 -18.75 5.06
C GLY A 93 0.51 -18.53 5.92
N ALA A 94 0.30 -17.31 6.41
CA ALA A 94 -0.82 -16.94 7.27
C ALA A 94 -2.14 -16.64 6.53
N LEU A 95 -2.21 -16.76 5.20
CA LEU A 95 -3.43 -16.43 4.45
C LEU A 95 -4.58 -17.41 4.72
N ASN A 96 -4.31 -18.68 5.05
CA ASN A 96 -5.32 -19.68 5.40
C ASN A 96 -6.51 -19.77 4.41
N GLY A 97 -6.23 -19.74 3.11
CA GLY A 97 -7.25 -19.75 2.04
C GLY A 97 -7.82 -18.38 1.68
N HIS A 98 -7.47 -17.32 2.39
CA HIS A 98 -7.85 -15.96 2.05
C HIS A 98 -6.98 -15.44 0.90
N SER A 99 -7.58 -14.69 -0.03
CA SER A 99 -6.85 -13.98 -1.07
C SER A 99 -6.30 -12.66 -0.52
N LEU A 100 -5.03 -12.36 -0.80
CA LEU A 100 -4.40 -11.11 -0.42
C LEU A 100 -4.89 -9.98 -1.35
N TYR A 101 -5.58 -8.98 -0.80
CA TYR A 101 -6.19 -7.92 -1.60
C TYR A 101 -5.26 -6.70 -1.74
N ARG A 102 -4.69 -6.27 -0.62
CA ARG A 102 -4.00 -4.99 -0.51
C ARG A 102 -2.84 -5.06 0.46
N VAL A 103 -1.70 -4.46 0.10
CA VAL A 103 -0.52 -4.33 0.96
C VAL A 103 0.04 -2.92 0.93
N TRP A 104 0.38 -2.36 2.09
CA TRP A 104 1.15 -1.12 2.22
C TRP A 104 2.51 -1.43 2.82
N ASN A 105 3.57 -0.88 2.22
CA ASN A 105 4.94 -1.06 2.67
C ASN A 105 5.56 0.31 2.98
N PHE A 106 6.14 0.44 4.17
CA PHE A 106 6.93 1.62 4.56
C PHE A 106 8.37 1.17 4.79
N ILE A 107 9.24 1.54 3.86
CA ILE A 107 10.61 1.02 3.76
C ILE A 107 11.57 2.05 4.36
N PRO A 108 12.37 1.71 5.38
CA PRO A 108 13.33 2.64 5.94
C PRO A 108 14.39 3.03 4.91
N GLN A 109 14.60 4.33 4.73
CA GLN A 109 15.59 4.91 3.81
C GLN A 109 15.50 4.28 2.41
N ILE A 110 14.31 4.27 1.81
CA ILE A 110 13.98 3.51 0.58
C ILE A 110 14.98 3.69 -0.58
N ASN A 111 15.58 4.88 -0.73
CA ASN A 111 16.55 5.19 -1.79
C ASN A 111 18.02 5.13 -1.34
N ALA A 112 18.30 4.77 -0.08
CA ALA A 112 19.68 4.59 0.39
C ALA A 112 20.31 3.33 -0.19
N LEU A 113 21.63 3.36 -0.35
CA LEU A 113 22.44 2.23 -0.79
C LEU A 113 23.00 1.51 0.44
N ALA A 114 22.71 0.21 0.55
CA ALA A 114 23.34 -0.70 1.50
C ALA A 114 24.03 -1.81 0.70
N ASP A 115 25.33 -2.02 0.94
CA ASP A 115 26.14 -3.03 0.25
C ASP A 115 26.06 -2.98 -1.29
N GLY A 116 25.95 -1.76 -1.84
CA GLY A 116 25.89 -1.51 -3.28
C GLY A 116 24.51 -1.72 -3.92
N LEU A 117 23.47 -2.03 -3.13
CA LEU A 117 22.10 -2.17 -3.60
C LEU A 117 21.16 -1.16 -2.92
N GLU A 118 20.30 -0.52 -3.71
CA GLU A 118 19.28 0.38 -3.18
C GLU A 118 18.26 -0.40 -2.34
N ASN A 119 17.89 0.14 -1.19
CA ASN A 119 16.96 -0.48 -0.23
C ASN A 119 15.63 -0.91 -0.87
N TYR A 120 15.06 -0.12 -1.78
CA TYR A 120 13.88 -0.52 -2.57
C TYR A 120 14.10 -1.78 -3.41
N ARG A 121 15.28 -1.92 -4.02
CA ARG A 121 15.64 -3.06 -4.85
C ARG A 121 15.89 -4.31 -4.00
N ALA A 122 16.55 -4.14 -2.84
CA ALA A 122 16.71 -5.20 -1.85
C ALA A 122 15.35 -5.70 -1.33
N PHE A 123 14.43 -4.77 -1.01
CA PHE A 123 13.05 -5.10 -0.65
C PHE A 123 12.33 -5.88 -1.76
N ASN A 124 12.46 -5.46 -3.02
CA ASN A 124 11.85 -6.16 -4.15
C ASN A 124 12.41 -7.59 -4.31
N LEU A 125 13.70 -7.82 -4.08
CA LEU A 125 14.29 -9.17 -4.08
C LEU A 125 13.62 -10.07 -3.03
N GLY A 126 13.54 -9.61 -1.78
CA GLY A 126 12.97 -10.40 -0.69
C GLY A 126 11.50 -10.71 -0.93
N ARG A 127 10.72 -9.69 -1.33
CA ARG A 127 9.31 -9.85 -1.70
C ARG A 127 9.12 -10.80 -2.88
N HIS A 128 9.93 -10.65 -3.93
CA HIS A 128 9.84 -11.51 -5.11
C HIS A 128 10.13 -12.97 -4.76
N SER A 129 11.19 -13.25 -3.99
CA SER A 129 11.51 -14.62 -3.53
C SER A 129 10.33 -15.24 -2.78
N ALA A 130 9.78 -14.54 -1.79
CA ALA A 130 8.67 -15.07 -1.00
C ALA A 130 7.43 -15.42 -1.84
N PHE A 131 7.04 -14.56 -2.79
CA PHE A 131 5.94 -14.87 -3.71
C PHE A 131 6.27 -16.02 -4.66
N HIS A 132 7.49 -16.02 -5.22
CA HIS A 132 7.95 -17.07 -6.13
C HIS A 132 7.97 -18.44 -5.42
N ASP A 133 8.50 -18.51 -4.21
CA ASP A 133 8.64 -19.75 -3.45
C ASP A 133 7.27 -20.28 -2.99
N HIS A 134 6.31 -19.40 -2.70
CA HIS A 134 4.98 -19.79 -2.23
C HIS A 134 4.04 -20.23 -3.37
N PHE A 135 4.00 -19.49 -4.49
CA PHE A 135 3.03 -19.74 -5.57
C PHE A 135 3.64 -20.39 -6.82
N GLY A 136 4.97 -20.39 -6.94
CA GLY A 136 5.67 -20.75 -8.16
C GLY A 136 5.55 -19.69 -9.27
N PRO A 137 6.43 -19.76 -10.29
CA PRO A 137 6.52 -18.76 -11.35
C PRO A 137 5.29 -18.69 -12.27
N GLU A 138 4.54 -19.80 -12.40
CA GLU A 138 3.38 -19.88 -13.30
C GLU A 138 2.15 -19.15 -12.75
N THR A 139 1.99 -19.13 -11.43
CA THR A 139 0.80 -18.58 -10.75
C THR A 139 1.04 -17.16 -10.24
N MET A 140 2.28 -16.86 -9.83
CA MET A 140 2.62 -15.64 -9.11
C MET A 140 2.02 -14.38 -9.73
N GLU A 141 2.21 -14.14 -11.04
CA GLU A 141 1.73 -12.91 -11.70
C GLU A 141 0.21 -12.70 -11.60
N SER A 142 -0.57 -13.77 -11.46
CA SER A 142 -2.04 -13.72 -11.44
C SER A 142 -2.64 -13.45 -10.06
N ILE A 143 -1.84 -13.54 -9.00
CA ILE A 143 -2.28 -13.44 -7.59
C ILE A 143 -1.73 -12.21 -6.86
N LEU A 144 -0.98 -11.34 -7.55
CA LEU A 144 -0.32 -10.21 -6.92
C LEU A 144 -1.33 -9.15 -6.45
N PRO A 145 -1.28 -8.73 -5.17
CA PRO A 145 -2.22 -7.77 -4.63
C PRO A 145 -2.01 -6.37 -5.21
N ALA A 146 -2.99 -5.49 -5.01
CA ALA A 146 -2.71 -4.07 -5.07
C ALA A 146 -1.67 -3.72 -4.00
N ALA A 147 -0.66 -2.91 -4.29
CA ALA A 147 0.31 -2.49 -3.28
C ALA A 147 0.74 -1.01 -3.37
N ALA A 148 1.26 -0.48 -2.28
CA ALA A 148 2.06 0.74 -2.25
C ALA A 148 3.38 0.47 -1.50
N ALA A 149 4.43 1.19 -1.88
CA ALA A 149 5.75 1.08 -1.25
C ALA A 149 6.43 2.44 -1.27
N VAL A 150 6.48 3.09 -0.11
CA VAL A 150 7.08 4.41 0.09
C VAL A 150 8.13 4.38 1.19
N GLY A 151 9.01 5.37 1.19
CA GLY A 151 10.08 5.50 2.13
C GLY A 151 9.69 6.22 3.40
N ILE A 152 10.18 5.70 4.52
CA ILE A 152 10.21 6.41 5.80
C ILE A 152 11.67 6.66 6.19
N GLU A 153 11.93 7.70 6.97
CA GLU A 153 13.31 8.11 7.27
C GLU A 153 14.05 7.08 8.11
N ASN A 154 13.45 6.64 9.22
CA ASN A 154 14.05 5.71 10.18
C ASN A 154 13.02 4.73 10.73
N GLY A 155 13.51 3.65 11.35
CA GLY A 155 12.69 2.66 12.02
C GLY A 155 12.63 1.32 11.27
N PRO A 156 11.69 0.43 11.65
CA PRO A 156 11.56 -0.88 11.04
C PRO A 156 10.96 -0.78 9.63
N LEU A 157 11.18 -1.82 8.82
CA LEU A 157 10.32 -2.12 7.68
C LEU A 157 8.92 -2.43 8.19
N VAL A 158 7.91 -1.71 7.69
CA VAL A 158 6.52 -1.92 8.07
C VAL A 158 5.75 -2.48 6.88
N LEU A 159 4.96 -3.51 7.14
CA LEU A 159 3.93 -4.01 6.23
C LEU A 159 2.57 -3.92 6.91
N VAL A 160 1.55 -3.49 6.18
CA VAL A 160 0.13 -3.58 6.58
C VAL A 160 -0.63 -4.26 5.44
N PHE A 161 -1.58 -5.15 5.73
CA PHE A 161 -2.33 -5.85 4.70
C PHE A 161 -3.82 -6.01 4.97
N VAL A 162 -4.56 -6.28 3.90
CA VAL A 162 -5.94 -6.77 3.91
C VAL A 162 -6.02 -8.00 3.01
N ALA A 163 -6.64 -9.06 3.52
CA ALA A 163 -6.99 -10.28 2.82
C ALA A 163 -8.43 -10.69 3.14
N GLY A 164 -9.00 -11.62 2.37
CA GLY A 164 -10.34 -12.14 2.65
C GLY A 164 -10.78 -13.27 1.71
N THR A 165 -11.99 -13.75 1.91
CA THR A 165 -12.60 -14.88 1.16
C THR A 165 -13.36 -14.44 -0.09
N ALA A 166 -13.80 -13.18 -0.15
CA ALA A 166 -14.55 -12.63 -1.27
C ALA A 166 -13.74 -12.69 -2.59
N PRO A 167 -14.40 -12.92 -3.74
CA PRO A 167 -13.77 -12.87 -5.05
C PRO A 167 -13.06 -11.53 -5.30
N VAL A 168 -11.82 -11.62 -5.81
CA VAL A 168 -10.99 -10.45 -6.15
C VAL A 168 -10.53 -10.51 -7.60
N SER A 169 -10.52 -9.35 -8.27
CA SER A 169 -9.94 -9.16 -9.59
C SER A 169 -8.78 -8.18 -9.52
N PHE A 170 -7.60 -8.61 -9.96
CA PHE A 170 -6.43 -7.74 -10.09
C PHE A 170 -6.39 -7.08 -11.46
N LEU A 171 -6.09 -5.79 -11.48
CA LEU A 171 -6.19 -4.96 -12.69
C LEU A 171 -4.86 -4.27 -12.98
N GLU A 172 -4.53 -4.23 -14.26
CA GLU A 172 -3.40 -3.47 -14.80
C GLU A 172 -3.84 -2.15 -15.45
N ASN A 173 -2.89 -1.23 -15.59
CA ASN A 173 -3.08 0.07 -16.23
C ASN A 173 -2.61 -0.01 -17.69
N PRO A 174 -3.46 0.28 -18.69
CA PRO A 174 -3.10 0.19 -20.11
C PRO A 174 -1.97 1.16 -20.52
N ALA A 175 -1.75 2.24 -19.75
CA ALA A 175 -0.66 3.18 -19.98
C ALA A 175 0.67 2.73 -19.36
N GLN A 176 0.71 1.59 -18.66
CA GLN A 176 1.89 1.11 -17.93
C GLN A 176 2.16 -0.36 -18.24
N ILE A 177 3.44 -0.72 -18.29
CA ILE A 177 3.83 -2.13 -18.24
C ILE A 177 3.52 -2.64 -16.82
N PRO A 178 3.03 -3.88 -16.67
CA PRO A 178 2.87 -4.49 -15.36
C PRO A 178 4.18 -4.45 -14.57
N ALA A 179 4.11 -4.11 -13.28
CA ALA A 179 5.31 -3.83 -12.50
C ALA A 179 6.26 -5.04 -12.41
N TYR A 180 5.69 -6.25 -12.35
CA TYR A 180 6.40 -7.53 -12.34
C TYR A 180 7.01 -7.92 -13.69
N ARG A 181 6.88 -7.07 -14.72
CA ARG A 181 7.52 -7.23 -16.04
C ARG A 181 8.43 -6.05 -16.40
N TYR A 182 8.79 -5.23 -15.43
CA TYR A 182 9.74 -4.14 -15.63
C TYR A 182 11.14 -4.66 -16.01
N PRO A 183 11.89 -3.92 -16.85
CA PRO A 183 13.23 -4.31 -17.25
C PRO A 183 14.22 -4.30 -16.07
N ALA A 184 15.27 -5.11 -16.19
CA ALA A 184 16.32 -5.28 -15.17
C ALA A 184 17.09 -4.00 -14.82
N THR A 185 16.94 -2.92 -15.61
CA THR A 185 17.48 -1.59 -15.28
C THR A 185 16.99 -1.05 -13.94
N TYR A 186 15.83 -1.51 -13.46
CA TYR A 186 15.25 -1.11 -12.17
C TYR A 186 15.69 -1.96 -10.98
N GLY A 187 16.47 -3.02 -11.22
CA GLY A 187 16.97 -3.91 -10.17
C GLY A 187 16.95 -5.37 -10.60
N PRO A 188 17.60 -6.23 -9.80
CA PRO A 188 17.72 -7.67 -10.08
C PRO A 188 16.39 -8.42 -10.01
N ALA A 189 15.40 -7.88 -9.29
CA ALA A 189 14.01 -8.36 -9.30
C ALA A 189 13.05 -7.19 -9.52
N SER A 190 12.03 -7.43 -10.34
CA SER A 190 10.95 -6.48 -10.59
C SER A 190 9.98 -6.40 -9.39
N PRO A 191 9.30 -5.27 -9.17
CA PRO A 191 8.27 -5.17 -8.13
C PRO A 191 7.10 -6.15 -8.34
N SER A 192 6.61 -6.76 -7.26
CA SER A 192 5.53 -7.77 -7.29
C SER A 192 4.20 -7.19 -6.80
N PHE A 193 3.46 -6.50 -7.66
CA PHE A 193 2.12 -5.97 -7.37
C PHE A 193 1.30 -5.70 -8.63
N ALA A 194 -0.04 -5.71 -8.50
CA ALA A 194 -0.97 -5.26 -9.55
C ALA A 194 -1.33 -3.78 -9.40
N ARG A 195 -1.80 -3.09 -10.45
CA ARG A 195 -2.17 -1.66 -10.37
C ARG A 195 -3.43 -1.39 -9.55
N ALA A 196 -4.29 -2.37 -9.41
CA ALA A 196 -5.47 -2.30 -8.57
C ALA A 196 -6.02 -3.68 -8.23
N ALA A 197 -6.86 -3.73 -7.20
CA ALA A 197 -7.67 -4.90 -6.86
C ALA A 197 -9.13 -4.47 -6.69
N VAL A 198 -10.07 -5.26 -7.21
CA VAL A 198 -11.51 -5.06 -7.01
C VAL A 198 -12.06 -6.28 -6.30
N VAL A 199 -12.49 -6.09 -5.05
CA VAL A 199 -13.10 -7.12 -4.20
C VAL A 199 -14.62 -7.02 -4.33
N ARG A 200 -15.29 -8.15 -4.54
CA ARG A 200 -16.76 -8.22 -4.70
C ARG A 200 -17.36 -9.17 -3.66
N PRO A 201 -17.64 -8.70 -2.43
CA PRO A 201 -18.34 -9.51 -1.44
C PRO A 201 -19.77 -9.79 -1.88
N ASP A 202 -20.35 -10.92 -1.46
CA ASP A 202 -21.69 -11.33 -1.88
C ASP A 202 -22.80 -10.42 -1.32
N TRP A 203 -22.59 -9.86 -0.12
CA TRP A 203 -23.62 -9.15 0.65
C TRP A 203 -23.31 -7.67 0.91
N SER A 204 -22.26 -7.11 0.30
CA SER A 204 -21.88 -5.72 0.49
C SER A 204 -21.37 -5.07 -0.80
N ALA A 205 -21.17 -3.76 -0.77
CA ALA A 205 -20.67 -3.01 -1.91
C ALA A 205 -19.25 -3.46 -2.32
N PRO A 206 -18.94 -3.51 -3.63
CA PRO A 206 -17.58 -3.76 -4.08
C PRO A 206 -16.59 -2.72 -3.54
N ILE A 207 -15.36 -3.16 -3.27
CA ILE A 207 -14.26 -2.32 -2.78
C ILE A 207 -13.16 -2.29 -3.83
N GLY A 208 -12.72 -1.09 -4.22
CA GLY A 208 -11.58 -0.89 -5.09
C GLY A 208 -10.35 -0.44 -4.32
N TYR A 209 -9.24 -1.15 -4.45
CA TYR A 209 -7.95 -0.72 -3.93
C TYR A 209 -7.05 -0.29 -5.09
N LEU A 210 -6.64 0.98 -5.08
CA LEU A 210 -5.70 1.54 -6.05
C LEU A 210 -4.28 1.45 -5.50
N SER A 211 -3.37 0.92 -6.31
CA SER A 211 -1.95 0.89 -5.99
C SER A 211 -1.30 2.25 -5.96
N GLY A 212 -0.15 2.32 -5.30
CA GLY A 212 0.73 3.48 -5.37
C GLY A 212 0.96 3.85 -6.84
N THR A 213 0.39 4.99 -7.23
CA THR A 213 0.37 5.44 -8.62
C THR A 213 1.23 6.69 -8.72
N SER A 214 2.24 6.62 -9.58
CA SER A 214 3.23 7.68 -9.80
C SER A 214 3.30 8.04 -11.30
N SER A 215 4.11 9.06 -11.63
CA SER A 215 4.31 9.58 -12.99
C SER A 215 5.11 8.61 -13.88
N ILE A 216 4.44 7.56 -14.36
CA ILE A 216 5.03 6.51 -15.19
C ILE A 216 4.16 6.24 -16.43
N ARG A 217 4.81 6.12 -17.59
CA ARG A 217 4.24 5.59 -18.85
C ARG A 217 5.10 4.43 -19.33
N GLY A 218 4.46 3.33 -19.74
CA GLY A 218 5.17 2.06 -19.93
C GLY A 218 5.86 1.67 -18.62
N HIS A 219 7.19 1.70 -18.60
CA HIS A 219 7.99 1.54 -17.38
C HIS A 219 8.77 2.80 -17.00
N GLU A 220 8.75 3.85 -17.80
CA GLU A 220 9.62 5.02 -17.71
C GLU A 220 9.01 6.13 -16.84
N THR A 221 9.86 6.86 -16.13
CA THR A 221 9.45 8.03 -15.34
C THR A 221 9.25 9.23 -16.27
N ILE A 222 8.12 9.92 -16.16
CA ILE A 222 7.80 11.10 -16.98
C ILE A 222 7.86 12.37 -16.13
N GLY A 223 8.38 13.47 -16.69
CA GLY A 223 8.44 14.76 -16.01
C GLY A 223 9.49 14.82 -14.90
N GLN A 224 10.69 14.28 -15.11
CA GLN A 224 11.78 14.44 -14.15
C GLN A 224 11.98 15.93 -13.82
N ASP A 225 11.98 16.26 -12.54
CA ASP A 225 12.06 17.62 -11.97
C ASP A 225 10.87 18.55 -12.25
N ASP A 226 9.86 18.12 -12.99
CA ASP A 226 8.63 18.87 -13.26
C ASP A 226 7.43 18.32 -12.46
N LEU A 227 7.09 19.02 -11.39
CA LEU A 227 6.00 18.65 -10.49
C LEU A 227 4.63 18.63 -11.19
N GLU A 228 4.36 19.59 -12.08
CA GLU A 228 3.07 19.73 -12.76
C GLU A 228 2.86 18.56 -13.72
N THR A 229 3.89 18.28 -14.53
CA THR A 229 3.88 17.13 -15.43
C THR A 229 3.74 15.83 -14.64
N GLN A 230 4.48 15.66 -13.54
CA GLN A 230 4.34 14.46 -12.72
C GLN A 230 2.93 14.31 -12.14
N PHE A 231 2.34 15.40 -11.65
CA PHE A 231 0.98 15.38 -11.14
C PHE A 231 -0.02 14.99 -12.23
N ALA A 232 0.05 15.64 -13.40
CA ALA A 232 -0.86 15.38 -14.50
C ALA A 232 -0.80 13.92 -14.98
N VAL A 233 0.42 13.39 -15.17
CA VAL A 233 0.66 12.00 -15.60
C VAL A 233 0.17 11.00 -14.54
N THR A 234 0.42 11.30 -13.26
CA THR A 234 -0.05 10.50 -12.12
C THR A 234 -1.57 10.47 -12.07
N TRP A 235 -2.22 11.62 -12.20
CA TRP A 235 -3.66 11.74 -12.15
C TRP A 235 -4.36 11.05 -13.33
N GLU A 236 -3.78 11.13 -14.54
CA GLU A 236 -4.26 10.37 -15.70
C GLU A 236 -4.19 8.87 -15.43
N ASN A 237 -3.09 8.36 -14.85
CA ASN A 237 -2.98 6.96 -14.46
C ASN A 237 -4.04 6.55 -13.43
N VAL A 238 -4.25 7.36 -12.38
CA VAL A 238 -5.31 7.15 -11.38
C VAL A 238 -6.67 7.04 -12.06
N THR A 239 -6.96 7.95 -13.00
CA THR A 239 -8.23 7.98 -13.72
C THR A 239 -8.43 6.76 -14.62
N LEU A 240 -7.39 6.34 -15.34
CA LEU A 240 -7.42 5.14 -16.20
C LEU A 240 -7.71 3.87 -15.39
N VAL A 241 -7.02 3.69 -14.27
CA VAL A 241 -7.22 2.53 -13.38
C VAL A 241 -8.61 2.59 -12.73
N ARG A 242 -9.03 3.75 -12.23
CA ARG A 242 -10.38 3.94 -11.66
C ARG A 242 -11.47 3.56 -12.67
N LYS A 243 -11.33 3.96 -13.93
CA LYS A 243 -12.27 3.58 -15.00
C LYS A 243 -12.32 2.06 -15.21
N ARG A 244 -11.17 1.38 -15.16
CA ARG A 244 -11.10 -0.09 -15.30
C ARG A 244 -11.68 -0.85 -14.12
N MET A 245 -11.66 -0.26 -12.92
CA MET A 245 -12.33 -0.87 -11.76
C MET A 245 -13.85 -1.01 -11.97
N ALA A 246 -14.44 -0.14 -12.82
CA ALA A 246 -15.87 -0.12 -13.13
C ALA A 246 -16.75 -0.11 -11.87
N LEU A 247 -16.36 0.72 -10.90
CA LEU A 247 -17.08 0.91 -9.64
C LEU A 247 -18.04 2.10 -9.77
N GLY A 248 -19.18 2.02 -9.07
CA GLY A 248 -20.13 3.14 -8.98
C GLY A 248 -21.03 3.33 -10.20
N GLU A 249 -21.29 2.29 -11.01
CA GLU A 249 -22.31 2.35 -12.07
C GLU A 249 -23.68 2.72 -11.45
N GLY A 250 -24.06 3.99 -11.57
CA GLY A 250 -25.31 4.54 -11.03
C GLY A 250 -25.29 4.93 -9.54
N LYS A 251 -24.14 4.88 -8.85
CA LYS A 251 -24.01 5.26 -7.43
C LYS A 251 -22.82 6.20 -7.20
N PRO A 252 -22.90 7.18 -6.28
CA PRO A 252 -21.75 8.00 -5.90
C PRO A 252 -20.62 7.11 -5.37
N LEU A 253 -19.40 7.32 -5.88
CA LEU A 253 -18.22 6.61 -5.41
C LEU A 253 -17.54 7.46 -4.33
N ARG A 254 -17.41 6.91 -3.12
CA ARG A 254 -16.58 7.47 -2.06
C ARG A 254 -15.12 7.06 -2.29
N ALA A 255 -14.21 7.96 -2.01
CA ALA A 255 -12.78 7.72 -2.17
C ALA A 255 -12.01 8.23 -0.94
N SER A 256 -11.19 7.36 -0.35
CA SER A 256 -10.19 7.75 0.64
C SER A 256 -8.83 7.76 -0.05
N TYR A 257 -8.26 8.95 -0.24
CA TYR A 257 -6.98 9.13 -0.92
C TYR A 257 -5.85 9.32 0.09
N ARG A 258 -4.70 8.69 -0.17
CA ARG A 258 -3.43 9.07 0.45
C ARG A 258 -2.45 9.55 -0.63
N ILE A 259 -1.84 10.70 -0.37
CA ILE A 259 -0.90 11.36 -1.29
C ILE A 259 0.44 11.47 -0.58
N TYR A 260 1.45 10.83 -1.15
CA TYR A 260 2.82 10.86 -0.66
C TYR A 260 3.62 11.88 -1.46
N LEU A 261 4.36 12.74 -0.77
CA LEU A 261 5.20 13.77 -1.36
C LEU A 261 6.64 13.61 -0.88
N ARG A 262 7.59 13.55 -1.82
CA ARG A 262 9.02 13.52 -1.51
C ARG A 262 9.44 14.78 -0.77
N HIS A 263 9.05 15.93 -1.31
CA HIS A 263 9.43 17.24 -0.78
C HIS A 263 8.23 17.91 -0.14
N ARG A 264 8.39 18.29 1.15
CA ARG A 264 7.39 19.07 1.88
C ARG A 264 7.01 20.37 1.18
N SER A 265 7.95 20.99 0.44
CA SER A 265 7.72 22.21 -0.32
C SER A 265 6.65 22.07 -1.41
N ASP A 266 6.39 20.85 -1.87
CA ASP A 266 5.46 20.60 -2.98
C ASP A 266 4.00 20.57 -2.51
N PHE A 267 3.78 20.45 -1.19
CA PHE A 267 2.45 20.27 -0.60
C PHE A 267 1.43 21.33 -0.99
N PRO A 268 1.70 22.66 -0.88
CA PRO A 268 0.72 23.66 -1.24
C PRO A 268 0.27 23.54 -2.71
N ARG A 269 1.22 23.23 -3.61
CA ARG A 269 0.92 23.14 -5.04
C ARG A 269 0.20 21.85 -5.39
N VAL A 270 0.65 20.70 -4.88
CA VAL A 270 -0.03 19.41 -5.13
C VAL A 270 -1.42 19.39 -4.52
N LYS A 271 -1.63 20.00 -3.33
CA LYS A 271 -2.96 20.12 -2.76
C LYS A 271 -3.89 20.92 -3.67
N ALA A 272 -3.45 22.06 -4.20
CA ALA A 272 -4.26 22.87 -5.11
C ALA A 272 -4.63 22.09 -6.38
N LEU A 273 -3.64 21.46 -7.03
CA LEU A 273 -3.88 20.62 -8.21
C LEU A 273 -4.83 19.45 -7.93
N PHE A 274 -4.67 18.79 -6.78
CA PHE A 274 -5.55 17.70 -6.38
C PHE A 274 -6.98 18.18 -6.14
N GLU A 275 -7.15 19.30 -5.43
CA GLU A 275 -8.45 19.92 -5.17
C GLU A 275 -9.18 20.32 -6.44
N GLU A 276 -8.47 20.80 -7.47
CA GLU A 276 -9.03 21.06 -8.80
C GLU A 276 -9.61 19.80 -9.46
N GLN A 277 -9.02 18.62 -9.20
CA GLN A 277 -9.46 17.36 -9.80
C GLN A 277 -10.62 16.68 -9.07
N VAL A 278 -10.65 16.77 -7.74
CA VAL A 278 -11.62 16.02 -6.91
C VAL A 278 -12.65 16.91 -6.21
N GLY A 279 -12.47 18.22 -6.27
CA GLY A 279 -13.27 19.19 -5.53
C GLY A 279 -12.89 19.29 -4.04
N PRO A 280 -13.38 20.35 -3.36
CA PRO A 280 -12.96 20.68 -2.01
C PRO A 280 -13.42 19.65 -0.97
N GLU A 281 -14.54 18.97 -1.19
CA GLU A 281 -15.07 17.99 -0.22
C GLU A 281 -14.19 16.74 -0.13
N VAL A 282 -13.87 16.13 -1.28
CA VAL A 282 -12.97 14.97 -1.34
C VAL A 282 -11.54 15.37 -0.95
N CYS A 283 -11.09 16.58 -1.32
CA CYS A 283 -9.77 17.06 -0.93
C CYS A 283 -9.62 17.18 0.60
N ARG A 284 -10.67 17.54 1.34
CA ARG A 284 -10.62 17.65 2.81
C ARG A 284 -10.44 16.31 3.51
N THR A 285 -10.89 15.22 2.89
CA THR A 285 -10.76 13.86 3.45
C THR A 285 -9.49 13.14 2.99
N ALA A 286 -8.69 13.76 2.11
CA ALA A 286 -7.45 13.18 1.64
C ALA A 286 -6.30 13.41 2.63
N THR A 287 -5.46 12.40 2.84
CA THR A 287 -4.30 12.46 3.73
C THR A 287 -3.04 12.72 2.92
N PHE A 288 -2.30 13.77 3.27
CA PHE A 288 -1.04 14.15 2.63
C PHE A 288 0.13 13.85 3.57
N LEU A 289 1.07 13.02 3.12
CA LEU A 289 2.21 12.54 3.89
C LEU A 289 3.51 12.88 3.19
N GLN A 290 4.54 13.20 3.96
CA GLN A 290 5.90 13.24 3.45
C GLN A 290 6.47 11.82 3.43
N ALA A 291 6.96 11.38 2.28
CA ALA A 291 7.63 10.09 2.13
C ALA A 291 8.49 10.10 0.87
N ASP A 292 9.64 9.41 0.90
CA ASP A 292 10.42 9.18 -0.31
C ASP A 292 9.68 8.21 -1.25
N ILE A 293 9.77 8.45 -2.55
CA ILE A 293 9.11 7.61 -3.55
C ILE A 293 10.09 6.54 -4.06
N CYS A 294 9.57 5.39 -4.50
CA CYS A 294 10.36 4.23 -4.92
C CYS A 294 11.48 4.51 -5.94
N ARG A 295 11.38 5.57 -6.74
CA ARG A 295 12.45 6.04 -7.62
C ARG A 295 12.81 7.49 -7.28
N HIS A 296 14.10 7.79 -7.23
CA HIS A 296 14.60 9.13 -6.91
C HIS A 296 13.94 10.26 -7.74
N PRO A 297 13.74 10.16 -9.07
CA PRO A 297 13.15 11.24 -9.86
C PRO A 297 11.65 11.47 -9.63
N LEU A 298 10.95 10.54 -8.97
CA LEU A 298 9.52 10.68 -8.66
C LEU A 298 9.32 11.53 -7.41
N ARG A 299 8.43 12.51 -7.51
CA ARG A 299 8.15 13.51 -6.47
C ARG A 299 6.86 13.23 -5.71
N LEU A 300 5.91 12.52 -6.31
CA LEU A 300 4.66 12.15 -5.67
C LEU A 300 4.17 10.76 -6.04
N GLU A 301 3.35 10.19 -5.16
CA GLU A 301 2.57 8.98 -5.38
C GLU A 301 1.16 9.16 -4.81
N ILE A 302 0.14 8.66 -5.51
CA ILE A 302 -1.27 8.67 -5.07
C ILE A 302 -1.77 7.24 -4.96
N GLU A 303 -2.41 6.92 -3.85
CA GLU A 303 -3.19 5.70 -3.66
C GLU A 303 -4.61 6.03 -3.21
N ALA A 304 -5.52 5.05 -3.31
CA ALA A 304 -6.89 5.23 -2.87
C ALA A 304 -7.59 3.92 -2.53
N THR A 305 -8.59 4.03 -1.66
CA THR A 305 -9.65 3.03 -1.51
C THR A 305 -10.97 3.62 -1.98
N PHE A 306 -11.71 2.88 -2.79
CA PHE A 306 -12.99 3.26 -3.36
C PHE A 306 -14.12 2.36 -2.87
N THR A 307 -15.25 2.96 -2.47
CA THR A 307 -16.47 2.26 -2.03
C THR A 307 -17.70 2.98 -2.59
N THR A 308 -18.82 2.26 -2.79
CA THR A 308 -20.09 2.83 -3.27
C THR A 308 -21.09 3.05 -2.16
#